data_AF-A0A819DIE2-F1
#
_entry.id   AF-A0A819DIE2-F1
#
_cell.length_a   1.000
_cell.length_b   1.000
_cell.length_c   1.000
_cell.angle_alpha   90.00
_cell.angle_beta   90.00
_cell.angle_gamma   90.00
#
_symmetry.space_group_name_H-M   'P 1'
#
loop_
_entity.id
_entity.type
_entity.pdbx_description
1 polymer ?
#
loop_
_entity_poly.entity_id
_entity_poly.type
_entity_poly.pdbx_seq_one_letter_code
_entity_poly.pdbx_strand_id
1 'polypeptide(L)'
;MFSSGSTQINVIQHERTSTRLYILLLFISVIVIIINTVVPIVVVNKRLQLSSLIQYEKLISQYDSSFHCPCSTISIPYQKFITINVTYHQICSSDFIKDIWIQYLSNNNYSTISARTDIRVSIGALFQLLSELCQHSQTTIQNAIDEFLIKTFLSVEIVSESQFLLQINDITGYLESNTARLFSHSLQLLRSFVHGNTYVSVMA
;
A
#
# COMPACT_ATOMS: atom_id res chain seq x y z
N MET A 1 -16.05 -59.88 40.01
CA MET A 1 -17.04 -60.87 39.54
C MET A 1 -16.41 -61.64 38.38
N PHE A 2 -15.51 -62.58 38.68
CA PHE A 2 -14.95 -63.54 37.70
C PHE A 2 -14.75 -64.85 38.46
N SER A 3 -15.72 -65.75 38.37
CA SER A 3 -15.65 -67.09 38.97
C SER A 3 -15.19 -68.05 37.88
N SER A 4 -13.91 -68.41 37.90
CA SER A 4 -13.32 -69.42 37.02
C SER A 4 -13.53 -70.81 37.63
N GLY A 5 -14.27 -71.68 36.95
CA GLY A 5 -14.54 -73.07 37.34
C GLY A 5 -13.40 -74.04 37.02
N SER A 6 -12.15 -73.62 37.23
CA SER A 6 -10.93 -74.36 36.89
C SER A 6 -10.27 -74.95 38.13
N THR A 7 -9.98 -76.26 38.12
CA THR A 7 -9.35 -77.00 39.24
C THR A 7 -7.83 -77.12 39.14
N GLN A 8 -7.21 -76.55 38.10
CA GLN A 8 -5.75 -76.66 37.88
C GLN A 8 -4.97 -75.47 38.49
N ILE A 9 -4.03 -75.80 39.39
CA ILE A 9 -3.25 -74.84 40.18
C ILE A 9 -2.49 -73.83 39.30
N ASN A 10 -1.93 -74.27 38.17
CA ASN A 10 -1.18 -73.41 37.25
C ASN A 10 -2.08 -72.32 36.63
N VAL A 11 -3.33 -72.67 36.28
CA VAL A 11 -4.30 -71.73 35.69
C VAL A 11 -4.68 -70.64 36.69
N ILE A 12 -4.93 -71.01 37.95
CA ILE A 12 -5.27 -70.07 39.03
C ILE A 12 -4.10 -69.10 39.32
N GLN A 13 -2.85 -69.58 39.24
CA GLN A 13 -1.66 -68.74 39.41
C GLN A 13 -1.48 -67.74 38.25
N HIS A 14 -1.71 -68.18 37.01
CA HIS A 14 -1.68 -67.30 35.84
C HIS A 14 -2.79 -66.24 35.87
N GLU A 15 -4.01 -66.61 36.29
CA GLU A 15 -5.12 -65.67 36.47
C GLU A 15 -4.78 -64.60 37.53
N ARG A 16 -4.25 -65.00 38.69
CA ARG A 16 -3.81 -64.05 39.74
C ARG A 16 -2.69 -63.14 39.28
N THR A 17 -1.72 -63.65 38.51
CA THR A 17 -0.57 -62.87 38.04
C THR A 17 -0.98 -61.90 36.95
N SER A 18 -1.83 -62.32 36.01
CA SER A 18 -2.41 -61.45 34.97
C SER A 18 -3.25 -60.33 35.59
N THR A 19 -4.05 -60.65 36.62
CA THR A 19 -4.86 -59.64 37.33
C THR A 19 -3.97 -58.63 38.05
N ARG A 20 -2.89 -59.08 38.70
CA ARG A 20 -1.92 -58.18 39.36
C ARG A 20 -1.21 -57.27 38.34
N LEU A 21 -0.79 -57.82 37.20
CA LEU A 21 -0.17 -57.06 36.12
C LEU A 21 -1.15 -56.02 35.54
N TYR A 22 -2.40 -56.40 35.30
CA TYR A 22 -3.44 -55.50 34.80
C TYR A 22 -3.71 -54.33 35.76
N ILE A 23 -3.87 -54.62 37.06
CA ILE A 23 -4.07 -53.58 38.08
C ILE A 23 -2.85 -52.65 38.13
N LEU A 24 -1.64 -53.18 38.03
CA LEU A 24 -0.40 -52.40 38.05
C LEU A 24 -0.30 -51.48 36.83
N LEU A 25 -0.61 -51.99 35.63
CA LEU A 25 -0.66 -51.20 34.39
C LEU A 25 -1.77 -50.13 34.43
N LEU A 26 -2.92 -50.46 35.00
CA LEU A 26 -4.03 -49.52 35.18
C LEU A 26 -3.65 -48.40 36.16
N PHE A 27 -2.89 -48.72 37.21
CA PHE A 27 -2.38 -47.72 38.13
C PHE A 27 -1.38 -46.78 37.44
N ILE A 28 -0.47 -47.34 36.62
CA ILE A 28 0.50 -46.55 35.85
C ILE A 28 -0.22 -45.63 34.85
N SER A 29 -1.21 -46.13 34.11
CA SER A 29 -1.93 -45.32 33.12
C SER A 29 -2.71 -44.18 33.76
N VAL A 30 -3.35 -44.43 34.91
CA VAL A 30 -4.03 -43.39 35.70
C VAL A 30 -3.03 -42.34 36.19
N ILE A 31 -1.85 -42.75 36.67
CA ILE A 31 -0.78 -41.81 37.07
C ILE A 31 -0.35 -40.92 35.89
N VAL A 32 -0.13 -41.50 34.70
CA VAL A 32 0.26 -40.73 33.50
C VAL A 32 -0.82 -39.73 33.11
N ILE A 33 -2.10 -40.11 33.16
CA ILE A 33 -3.22 -39.22 32.88
C ILE A 33 -3.28 -38.09 33.92
N ILE A 34 -3.10 -38.40 35.20
CA ILE A 34 -3.07 -37.40 36.27
C ILE A 34 -1.93 -36.40 36.04
N ILE A 35 -0.71 -36.86 35.72
CA ILE A 35 0.43 -35.95 35.47
C ILE A 35 0.13 -35.02 34.30
N ASN A 36 -0.38 -35.55 33.18
CA ASN A 36 -0.68 -34.73 31.99
C ASN A 36 -1.84 -33.75 32.20
N THR A 37 -2.78 -34.06 33.11
CA THR A 37 -3.91 -33.17 33.43
C THR A 37 -3.57 -32.15 34.52
N VAL A 38 -2.70 -32.49 35.46
CA VAL A 38 -2.30 -31.64 36.60
C VAL A 38 -1.22 -30.64 36.23
N VAL A 39 -0.43 -30.89 35.18
CA VAL A 39 0.63 -29.97 34.72
C VAL A 39 0.12 -29.16 33.52
N PRO A 40 -0.59 -28.03 33.73
CA PRO A 40 -0.88 -27.13 32.63
C PRO A 40 0.44 -26.51 32.15
N ILE A 41 0.70 -26.57 30.84
CA ILE A 41 1.74 -25.75 30.21
C ILE A 41 1.23 -24.30 30.25
N VAL A 42 1.77 -23.51 31.17
CA VAL A 42 1.42 -22.08 31.27
C VAL A 42 2.33 -21.29 30.33
N VAL A 43 1.77 -20.77 29.25
CA VAL A 43 2.46 -19.81 28.38
C VAL A 43 2.43 -18.44 29.06
N VAL A 44 3.60 -17.95 29.47
CA VAL A 44 3.71 -16.62 30.10
C VAL A 44 4.04 -15.58 29.04
N ASN A 45 3.06 -14.73 28.73
CA ASN A 45 3.24 -13.60 27.82
C ASN A 45 4.00 -12.47 28.52
N LYS A 46 5.22 -12.17 28.07
CA LYS A 46 5.96 -10.99 28.53
C LYS A 46 5.67 -9.82 27.62
N ARG A 47 5.19 -8.71 28.18
CA ARG A 47 5.03 -7.45 27.46
C ARG A 47 6.36 -6.70 27.53
N LEU A 48 6.89 -6.31 26.38
CA LEU A 48 8.07 -5.48 26.27
C LEU A 48 7.69 -4.19 25.55
N GLN A 49 8.12 -3.05 26.07
CA GLN A 49 7.99 -1.78 25.36
C GLN A 49 9.18 -1.64 24.40
N LEU A 50 8.88 -1.43 23.13
CA LEU A 50 9.88 -1.28 22.10
C LEU A 50 10.45 0.15 22.11
N SER A 51 11.77 0.26 22.12
CA SER A 51 12.49 1.54 22.16
C SER A 51 13.14 1.94 20.83
N SER A 52 13.40 0.97 19.94
CA SER A 52 14.02 1.22 18.63
C SER A 52 13.69 0.12 17.60
N LEU A 53 13.86 0.45 16.31
CA LEU A 53 13.71 -0.51 15.20
C LEU A 53 14.72 -1.67 15.31
N ILE A 54 15.95 -1.38 15.70
CA ILE A 54 17.02 -2.39 15.90
C ILE A 54 16.61 -3.43 16.95
N GLN A 55 15.96 -2.97 18.03
CA GLN A 55 15.46 -3.87 19.06
C GLN A 55 14.37 -4.79 18.51
N TYR A 56 13.50 -4.29 17.63
CA TYR A 56 12.45 -5.08 16.99
C TYR A 56 13.04 -6.15 16.08
N GLU A 57 13.96 -5.77 15.20
CA GLU A 57 14.62 -6.69 14.27
C GLU A 57 15.33 -7.83 15.01
N LYS A 58 16.01 -7.50 16.11
CA LYS A 58 16.64 -8.51 16.96
C LYS A 58 15.62 -9.45 17.58
N LEU A 59 14.52 -8.93 18.13
CA LEU A 59 13.49 -9.75 18.78
C LEU A 59 12.75 -10.65 17.78
N ILE A 60 12.38 -10.12 16.61
CA ILE A 60 11.71 -10.94 15.59
C ILE A 60 12.65 -12.00 15.02
N SER A 61 13.95 -11.72 14.87
CA SER A 61 14.92 -12.75 14.49
C SER A 61 15.09 -13.87 15.52
N GLN A 62 14.85 -13.55 16.80
CA GLN A 62 15.06 -14.49 17.91
C GLN A 62 13.83 -15.36 18.20
N TYR A 63 12.63 -14.81 17.97
CA TYR A 63 11.36 -15.41 18.40
C TYR A 63 10.38 -15.69 17.24
N ASP A 64 10.68 -15.20 16.03
CA ASP A 64 10.00 -15.41 14.74
C ASP A 64 8.46 -15.47 14.87
N SER A 65 7.88 -16.67 14.90
CA SER A 65 6.43 -16.90 14.92
C SER A 65 5.73 -16.64 16.27
N SER A 66 6.47 -16.48 17.36
CA SER A 66 5.90 -16.24 18.71
C SER A 66 5.90 -14.77 19.13
N PHE A 67 6.49 -13.90 18.32
CA PHE A 67 6.66 -12.49 18.64
C PHE A 67 5.63 -11.62 17.92
N HIS A 68 4.76 -10.99 18.72
CA HIS A 68 3.73 -10.06 18.23
C HIS A 68 4.02 -8.66 18.73
N CYS A 69 4.07 -7.69 17.82
CA CYS A 69 4.31 -6.29 18.13
C CYS A 69 3.19 -5.43 17.53
N PRO A 70 2.07 -5.24 18.26
CA PRO A 70 0.97 -4.43 17.79
C PRO A 70 1.34 -2.96 17.75
N CYS A 71 0.88 -2.26 16.72
CA CYS A 71 1.06 -0.82 16.57
C CYS A 71 0.24 -0.07 17.61
N SER A 72 0.80 1.01 18.18
CA SER A 72 0.04 1.94 19.04
C SER A 72 -0.99 2.74 18.23
N THR A 73 -0.69 2.99 16.96
CA THR A 73 -1.54 3.70 16.00
C THR A 73 -1.64 2.86 14.73
N ILE A 74 -2.87 2.47 14.37
CA ILE A 74 -3.12 1.57 13.24
C ILE A 74 -3.14 2.33 11.90
N SER A 75 -3.41 3.62 11.93
CA SER A 75 -3.60 4.46 10.75
C SER A 75 -2.71 5.70 10.83
N ILE A 76 -1.77 5.82 9.89
CA ILE A 76 -0.82 6.94 9.82
C ILE A 76 -0.95 7.62 8.46
N PRO A 77 -1.37 8.90 8.39
CA PRO A 77 -1.41 9.66 7.14
C PRO A 77 -0.04 9.72 6.46
N TYR A 78 0.00 9.56 5.13
CA TYR A 78 1.22 9.59 4.34
C TYR A 78 1.99 10.90 4.50
N GLN A 79 1.30 12.03 4.65
CA GLN A 79 1.92 13.34 4.96
C GLN A 79 2.83 13.35 6.20
N LYS A 80 2.73 12.36 7.10
CA LYS A 80 3.59 12.28 8.29
C LYS A 80 5.00 11.78 7.99
N PHE A 81 5.19 11.07 6.88
CA PHE A 81 6.45 10.39 6.59
C PHE A 81 6.86 10.43 5.10
N ILE A 82 6.01 10.94 4.21
CA ILE A 82 6.31 11.14 2.79
C ILE A 82 6.39 12.65 2.50
N THR A 83 7.39 13.05 1.73
CA THR A 83 7.51 14.39 1.15
C THR A 83 7.67 14.25 -0.36
N ILE A 84 6.87 14.99 -1.12
CA ILE A 84 6.89 14.95 -2.59
C ILE A 84 7.39 16.30 -3.11
N ASN A 85 8.42 16.26 -3.94
CA ASN A 85 8.95 17.42 -4.65
C ASN A 85 8.73 17.23 -6.15
N VAL A 86 8.04 18.19 -6.77
CA VAL A 86 7.71 18.14 -8.19
C VAL A 86 8.63 19.06 -8.97
N THR A 87 9.16 18.55 -10.09
CA THR A 87 9.89 19.35 -11.07
C THR A 87 9.08 19.41 -12.36
N TYR A 88 8.60 20.61 -12.70
CA TYR A 88 7.88 20.83 -13.95
C TYR A 88 8.83 21.02 -15.13
N HIS A 89 8.31 20.84 -16.34
CA HIS A 89 9.07 21.10 -17.56
C HIS A 89 9.46 22.59 -17.64
N GLN A 90 10.69 22.88 -18.08
CA GLN A 90 11.27 24.24 -18.13
C GLN A 90 10.42 25.27 -18.90
N ILE A 91 9.64 24.79 -19.87
CA ILE A 91 8.72 25.61 -20.65
C ILE A 91 7.64 26.28 -19.76
N CYS A 92 7.20 25.61 -18.70
CA CYS A 92 6.19 26.08 -17.77
C CYS A 92 6.71 27.14 -16.79
N SER A 93 8.00 27.49 -16.88
CA SER A 93 8.61 28.61 -16.18
C SER A 93 9.23 29.63 -17.14
N SER A 94 9.05 29.45 -18.45
CA SER A 94 9.64 30.31 -19.48
C SER A 94 8.79 31.55 -19.77
N ASP A 95 9.36 32.54 -20.46
CA ASP A 95 8.61 33.72 -20.89
C ASP A 95 7.54 33.40 -21.94
N PHE A 96 7.63 32.25 -22.62
CA PHE A 96 6.71 31.88 -23.69
C PHE A 96 5.28 31.64 -23.24
N ILE A 97 5.07 31.28 -21.97
CA ILE A 97 3.73 31.06 -21.41
C ILE A 97 3.17 32.30 -20.70
N LYS A 98 3.94 33.39 -20.60
CA LYS A 98 3.52 34.62 -19.92
C LYS A 98 2.57 35.42 -20.82
N ASP A 99 1.53 35.99 -20.21
CA ASP A 99 0.53 36.80 -20.90
C ASP A 99 1.15 37.95 -21.71
N ILE A 100 2.23 38.57 -21.20
CA ILE A 100 2.92 39.67 -21.89
C ILE A 100 3.44 39.23 -23.26
N TRP A 101 4.04 38.04 -23.35
CA TRP A 101 4.55 37.49 -24.60
C TRP A 101 3.42 37.15 -25.57
N ILE A 102 2.36 36.53 -25.06
CA ILE A 102 1.18 36.13 -25.85
C ILE A 102 0.43 37.36 -26.38
N GLN A 103 0.29 38.40 -25.55
CA GLN A 103 -0.31 39.69 -25.93
C GLN A 103 0.55 40.43 -26.96
N TYR A 104 1.87 40.40 -26.82
CA TYR A 104 2.77 40.97 -27.81
C TYR A 104 2.61 40.33 -29.20
N LEU A 105 2.44 39.00 -29.25
CA LEU A 105 2.22 38.28 -30.51
C LEU A 105 0.83 38.53 -31.13
N SER A 106 -0.17 38.81 -30.32
CA SER A 106 -1.56 39.02 -30.78
C SER A 106 -1.89 40.49 -31.08
N ASN A 107 -1.21 41.46 -30.47
CA ASN A 107 -1.48 42.89 -30.61
C ASN A 107 -0.80 43.51 -31.86
N ASN A 108 -1.09 42.95 -33.02
CA ASN A 108 -0.55 43.43 -34.28
C ASN A 108 -1.59 44.23 -35.07
N ASN A 109 -1.34 45.53 -35.26
CA ASN A 109 -2.11 46.44 -36.12
C ASN A 109 -1.90 46.15 -37.62
N TYR A 110 -2.15 44.92 -38.07
CA TYR A 110 -2.10 44.55 -39.48
C TYR A 110 -3.49 44.65 -40.13
N SER A 111 -3.52 45.01 -41.42
CA SER A 111 -4.75 44.97 -42.22
C SER A 111 -5.31 43.54 -42.26
N THR A 112 -6.63 43.38 -42.29
CA THR A 112 -7.35 42.10 -42.21
C THR A 112 -6.91 41.02 -43.21
N ILE A 113 -6.29 41.42 -44.33
CA ILE A 113 -5.75 40.51 -45.36
C ILE A 113 -4.38 39.94 -44.96
N SER A 114 -3.52 40.73 -44.30
CA SER A 114 -2.18 40.31 -43.88
C SER A 114 -2.19 39.50 -42.57
N ALA A 115 -3.22 39.68 -41.74
CA ALA A 115 -3.42 38.92 -40.50
C ALA A 115 -3.68 37.41 -40.72
N ARG A 116 -4.29 37.01 -41.85
CA ARG A 116 -4.59 35.58 -42.14
C ARG A 116 -3.36 34.76 -42.50
N THR A 117 -2.30 35.40 -43.01
CA THR A 117 -1.04 34.74 -43.39
C THR A 117 0.08 34.96 -42.38
N ASP A 118 -0.14 35.78 -41.36
CA ASP A 118 0.87 36.09 -40.34
C ASP A 118 0.97 34.95 -39.33
N ILE A 119 2.11 34.25 -39.37
CA ILE A 119 2.40 33.13 -38.47
C ILE A 119 2.36 33.52 -36.99
N ARG A 120 2.55 34.80 -36.65
CA ARG A 120 2.49 35.30 -35.26
C ARG A 120 1.12 35.13 -34.62
N VAL A 121 0.05 35.27 -35.40
CA VAL A 121 -1.33 35.05 -34.94
C VAL A 121 -1.52 33.58 -34.56
N SER A 122 -1.08 32.67 -35.43
CA SER A 122 -1.16 31.22 -35.18
C SER A 122 -0.24 30.77 -34.04
N ILE A 123 0.96 31.31 -33.94
CA ILE A 123 1.93 30.99 -32.88
C ILE A 123 1.46 31.52 -31.52
N GLY A 124 0.83 32.70 -31.46
CA GLY A 124 0.26 33.23 -30.21
C GLY A 124 -0.78 32.29 -29.60
N ALA A 125 -1.66 31.72 -30.43
CA ALA A 125 -2.64 30.72 -29.99
C ALA A 125 -1.98 29.43 -29.47
N LEU A 126 -0.88 28.98 -30.08
CA LEU A 126 -0.13 27.82 -29.61
C LEU A 126 0.55 28.06 -28.26
N PHE A 127 1.09 29.26 -28.03
CA PHE A 127 1.66 29.63 -26.73
C PHE A 127 0.61 29.81 -25.64
N GLN A 128 -0.58 30.33 -25.98
CA GLN A 128 -1.72 30.32 -25.05
C GLN A 128 -2.09 28.89 -24.67
N LEU A 129 -2.24 27.98 -25.64
CA LEU A 129 -2.52 26.58 -25.36
C LEU A 129 -1.44 25.95 -24.46
N LEU A 130 -0.17 26.26 -24.70
CA LEU A 130 0.93 25.77 -23.89
C LEU A 130 0.87 26.27 -22.44
N SER A 131 0.48 27.54 -22.24
CA SER A 131 0.26 28.12 -20.90
C SER A 131 -0.85 27.37 -20.15
N GLU A 132 -1.99 27.16 -20.82
CA GLU A 132 -3.12 26.41 -20.26
C GLU A 132 -2.74 24.96 -19.92
N LEU A 133 -1.97 24.28 -20.79
CA LEU A 133 -1.50 22.92 -20.54
C LEU A 133 -0.54 22.85 -19.34
N CYS A 134 0.32 23.85 -19.17
CA CYS A 134 1.20 23.95 -18.01
C CYS A 134 0.40 24.15 -16.72
N GLN A 135 -0.57 25.08 -16.71
CA GLN A 135 -1.44 25.31 -15.55
C GLN A 135 -2.28 24.06 -15.21
N HIS A 136 -2.83 23.41 -16.23
CA HIS A 136 -3.60 22.18 -16.07
C HIS A 136 -2.74 21.04 -15.52
N SER A 137 -1.51 20.87 -16.02
CA SER A 137 -0.56 19.88 -15.51
C SER A 137 -0.22 20.14 -14.04
N GLN A 138 0.10 21.39 -13.69
CA GLN A 138 0.42 21.79 -12.31
C GLN A 138 -0.72 21.49 -11.36
N THR A 139 -1.94 21.89 -11.73
CA THR A 139 -3.15 21.65 -10.93
C THR A 139 -3.45 20.15 -10.79
N THR A 140 -3.31 19.39 -11.88
CA THR A 140 -3.55 17.93 -11.86
C THR A 140 -2.58 17.23 -10.92
N ILE A 141 -1.29 17.61 -10.97
CA ILE A 141 -0.26 17.04 -10.10
C ILE A 141 -0.48 17.45 -8.64
N GLN A 142 -0.78 18.73 -8.37
CA GLN A 142 -1.03 19.20 -7.02
C GLN A 142 -2.23 18.50 -6.39
N ASN A 143 -3.35 18.39 -7.11
CA ASN A 143 -4.54 17.68 -6.63
C ASN A 143 -4.23 16.20 -6.34
N ALA A 144 -3.47 15.54 -7.21
CA ALA A 144 -3.08 14.15 -7.01
C ALA A 144 -2.19 13.98 -5.76
N ILE A 145 -1.27 14.92 -5.51
CA ILE A 145 -0.42 14.94 -4.32
C ILE A 145 -1.25 15.17 -3.06
N ASP A 146 -2.16 16.16 -3.07
CA ASP A 146 -3.00 16.47 -1.93
C ASP A 146 -3.90 15.28 -1.57
N GLU A 147 -4.52 14.66 -2.57
CA GLU A 147 -5.33 13.45 -2.38
C GLU A 147 -4.49 12.25 -1.90
N PHE A 148 -3.26 12.13 -2.36
CA PHE A 148 -2.35 11.07 -1.94
C PHE A 148 -1.90 11.25 -0.48
N LEU A 149 -1.47 12.45 -0.10
CA LEU A 149 -0.87 12.71 1.21
C LEU A 149 -1.86 12.59 2.38
N ILE A 150 -3.17 12.76 2.12
CA ILE A 150 -4.23 12.52 3.11
C ILE A 150 -4.56 11.03 3.30
N LYS A 151 -4.17 10.14 2.36
CA LYS A 151 -4.36 8.70 2.52
C LYS A 151 -3.51 8.18 3.67
N THR A 152 -3.94 7.06 4.25
CA THR A 152 -3.32 6.52 5.47
C THR A 152 -2.70 5.17 5.22
N PHE A 153 -1.50 4.96 5.75
CA PHE A 153 -0.90 3.65 5.93
C PHE A 153 -1.68 2.89 7.02
N LEU A 154 -2.08 1.66 6.73
CA LEU A 154 -2.85 0.82 7.65
C LEU A 154 -2.03 -0.41 8.08
N SER A 155 -1.81 -0.56 9.38
CA SER A 155 -0.98 -1.64 9.93
C SER A 155 -1.36 -1.92 11.39
N VAL A 156 -1.77 -3.16 11.67
CA VAL A 156 -2.14 -3.61 13.02
C VAL A 156 -0.90 -4.06 13.81
N GLU A 157 0.07 -4.61 13.09
CA GLU A 157 1.37 -5.00 13.62
C GLU A 157 2.47 -4.29 12.84
N ILE A 158 3.57 -4.02 13.52
CA ILE A 158 4.75 -3.40 12.91
C ILE A 158 5.22 -4.24 11.71
N VAL A 159 5.56 -3.55 10.63
CA VAL A 159 6.05 -4.15 9.39
C VAL A 159 7.56 -4.07 9.31
N SER A 160 8.20 -4.99 8.57
CA SER A 160 9.64 -4.86 8.31
C SER A 160 9.92 -3.63 7.43
N GLU A 161 11.13 -3.08 7.53
CA GLU A 161 11.56 -1.97 6.68
C GLU A 161 11.44 -2.33 5.18
N SER A 162 11.81 -3.55 4.81
CA SER A 162 11.68 -4.04 3.43
C SER A 162 10.24 -4.05 2.94
N GLN A 163 9.30 -4.53 3.75
CA GLN A 163 7.88 -4.54 3.41
C GLN A 163 7.32 -3.14 3.32
N PHE A 164 7.70 -2.26 4.25
CA PHE A 164 7.32 -0.85 4.22
C PHE A 164 7.78 -0.19 2.92
N LEU A 165 9.08 -0.30 2.59
CA LEU A 165 9.64 0.30 1.37
C LEU A 165 9.00 -0.26 0.10
N LEU A 166 8.70 -1.57 0.03
CA LEU A 166 8.01 -2.16 -1.11
C LEU A 166 6.60 -1.58 -1.29
N GLN A 167 5.83 -1.47 -0.21
CA GLN A 167 4.48 -0.88 -0.28
C GLN A 167 4.53 0.59 -0.67
N ILE A 168 5.45 1.36 -0.11
CA ILE A 168 5.57 2.79 -0.44
C ILE A 168 6.00 2.98 -1.90
N ASN A 169 6.94 2.18 -2.40
CA ASN A 169 7.37 2.25 -3.80
C ASN A 169 6.23 1.89 -4.76
N ASP A 170 5.46 0.85 -4.47
CA ASP A 170 4.32 0.44 -5.30
C ASP A 170 3.26 1.54 -5.39
N ILE A 171 2.89 2.11 -4.25
CA ILE A 171 1.85 3.15 -4.21
C ILE A 171 2.36 4.47 -4.80
N THR A 172 3.65 4.79 -4.65
CA THR A 172 4.26 5.96 -5.30
C THR A 172 4.31 5.79 -6.82
N GLY A 173 4.66 4.60 -7.31
CA GLY A 173 4.61 4.28 -8.74
C GLY A 173 3.18 4.35 -9.30
N TYR A 174 2.19 3.93 -8.51
CA TYR A 174 0.79 4.12 -8.86
C TYR A 174 0.40 5.59 -8.96
N LEU A 175 0.83 6.44 -8.01
CA LEU A 175 0.60 7.88 -8.05
C LEU A 175 1.15 8.49 -9.35
N GLU A 176 2.39 8.19 -9.71
CA GLU A 176 3.02 8.70 -10.94
C GLU A 176 2.25 8.28 -12.19
N SER A 177 2.01 6.97 -12.35
CA SER A 177 1.34 6.40 -13.52
C SER A 177 -0.10 6.90 -13.65
N ASN A 178 -0.85 6.91 -12.55
CA ASN A 178 -2.23 7.34 -12.55
C ASN A 178 -2.35 8.85 -12.86
N THR A 179 -1.48 9.68 -12.29
CA THR A 179 -1.47 11.13 -12.55
C THR A 179 -1.15 11.42 -14.02
N ALA A 180 -0.13 10.75 -14.58
CA ALA A 180 0.21 10.88 -15.99
C ALA A 180 -0.94 10.46 -16.91
N ARG A 181 -1.64 9.36 -16.56
CA ARG A 181 -2.81 8.86 -17.29
C ARG A 181 -3.98 9.85 -17.24
N LEU A 182 -4.27 10.45 -16.09
CA LEU A 182 -5.35 11.44 -15.94
C LEU A 182 -5.10 12.67 -16.81
N PHE A 183 -3.86 13.16 -16.83
CA PHE A 183 -3.47 14.26 -17.71
C PHE A 183 -3.62 13.88 -19.19
N SER A 184 -3.13 12.69 -19.59
CA SER A 184 -3.24 12.19 -20.96
C SER A 184 -4.69 12.07 -21.43
N HIS A 185 -5.59 11.55 -20.60
CA HIS A 185 -7.02 11.51 -20.91
C HIS A 185 -7.62 12.89 -21.11
N SER A 186 -7.29 13.85 -20.23
CA SER A 186 -7.77 15.23 -20.36
C SER A 186 -7.30 15.85 -21.68
N LEU A 187 -6.04 15.61 -22.08
CA LEU A 187 -5.50 16.07 -23.36
C LEU A 187 -6.19 15.39 -24.57
N GLN A 188 -6.48 14.09 -24.48
CA GLN A 188 -7.20 13.37 -25.53
C GLN A 188 -8.61 13.93 -25.73
N LEU A 189 -9.34 14.19 -24.63
CA LEU A 189 -10.66 14.81 -24.68
C LEU A 189 -10.59 16.18 -25.35
N LEU A 190 -9.63 17.03 -24.96
CA LEU A 190 -9.43 18.33 -25.60
C LEU A 190 -9.20 18.20 -27.12
N ARG A 191 -8.36 17.26 -27.54
CA ARG A 191 -8.13 17.00 -28.98
C ARG A 191 -9.40 16.54 -29.69
N SER A 192 -10.18 15.65 -29.09
CA SER A 192 -11.46 15.19 -29.63
C SER A 192 -12.47 16.34 -29.78
N PHE A 193 -12.54 17.24 -28.80
CA PHE A 193 -13.38 18.44 -28.89
C PHE A 193 -12.93 19.38 -30.01
N VAL A 194 -11.62 19.65 -30.13
CA VAL A 194 -11.07 20.48 -31.21
C VAL A 194 -11.37 19.87 -32.58
N HIS A 195 -11.15 18.57 -32.75
CA HIS A 195 -11.47 17.89 -34.01
C HIS A 195 -12.97 17.96 -34.33
N GLY A 196 -13.85 17.70 -33.37
CA GLY A 196 -15.30 17.86 -33.56
C GLY A 196 -15.69 19.27 -34.00
N ASN A 197 -15.13 20.29 -33.36
CA ASN A 197 -15.38 21.68 -33.70
C ASN A 197 -14.85 22.06 -35.09
N THR A 198 -13.72 21.50 -35.52
CA THR A 198 -13.23 21.73 -36.90
C THR A 198 -14.19 21.19 -37.95
N TYR A 199 -14.84 20.04 -37.72
CA TYR A 199 -15.86 19.54 -38.65
C TYR A 199 -17.09 20.46 -38.72
N VAL A 200 -17.57 20.95 -37.57
CA VAL A 200 -18.72 21.87 -37.52
C VAL A 200 -18.39 23.22 -38.17
N SER A 201 -17.16 23.72 -37.96
CA SER A 201 -16.72 25.01 -38.49
C SER A 201 -16.43 24.99 -40.01
N VAL A 202 -16.19 23.82 -40.59
CA VAL A 202 -15.98 23.64 -42.05
C VAL A 202 -17.31 23.43 -42.79
N MET A 203 -18.38 23.08 -42.07
CA MET A 203 -19.73 22.89 -42.64
C MET A 203 -20.64 24.12 -42.50
N ALA A 204 -20.18 25.19 -41.84
CA ALA A 204 -20.87 26.48 -41.70
C ALA A 204 -20.20 27.55 -42.59
#